data_AF-A0A2E9LIG8-F1
#
_entry.id   AF-A0A2E9LIG8-F1
#
_cell.length_a   1.000
_cell.length_b   1.000
_cell.length_c   1.000
_cell.angle_alpha   90.00
_cell.angle_beta   90.00
_cell.angle_gamma   90.00
#
_symmetry.space_group_name_H-M   'P 1'
#
loop_
_entity.id
_entity.type
_entity.pdbx_description
1 polymer ?
#
loop_
_entity_poly.entity_id
_entity_poly.type
_entity_poly.pdbx_seq_one_letter_code
_entity_poly.pdbx_strand_id
1 'polypeptide(L)'
;MKSHRVIIRLKPKAKPRPRFSKRGRAYTPAAAHIFEDAVQQAWIESGGPTFTGPVSVSATFHKDRINVYVKELADDTTTSLTGDIDNYFKSLLDGLQGEDAAFPNDRQVMKITGRKA
;
A
#
# COMPACT_ATOMS: atom_id res chain seq x y z
N MET A 1 3.72 -8.61 20.79
CA MET A 1 3.25 -8.07 19.49
C MET A 1 3.82 -8.92 18.39
N LYS A 2 2.96 -9.52 17.58
CA LYS A 2 3.36 -10.34 16.44
C LYS A 2 4.03 -9.46 15.38
N SER A 3 4.99 -10.02 14.64
CA SER A 3 5.59 -9.35 13.50
C SER A 3 6.10 -10.37 12.50
N HIS A 4 6.13 -10.02 11.21
CA HIS A 4 6.59 -10.92 10.16
C HIS A 4 7.24 -10.15 9.01
N ARG A 5 8.28 -10.75 8.42
CA ARG A 5 9.02 -10.19 7.28
C ARG A 5 9.00 -11.18 6.12
N VAL A 6 8.70 -10.69 4.93
CA VAL A 6 8.74 -11.47 3.69
C VAL A 6 9.47 -10.71 2.59
N ILE A 7 10.21 -11.44 1.76
CA ILE A 7 10.79 -10.92 0.51
C ILE A 7 9.97 -11.49 -0.64
N ILE A 8 9.25 -10.62 -1.35
CA ILE A 8 8.45 -10.99 -2.51
C ILE A 8 9.32 -10.80 -3.76
N ARG A 9 9.73 -11.89 -4.41
CA ARG A 9 10.67 -11.89 -5.55
C ARG A 9 9.96 -11.64 -6.88
N LEU A 10 9.31 -10.50 -7.00
CA LEU A 10 8.68 -10.03 -8.23
C LEU A 10 8.91 -8.53 -8.43
N LYS A 11 8.85 -8.09 -9.69
CA LYS A 11 8.92 -6.67 -10.04
C LYS A 11 7.70 -5.92 -9.47
N PRO A 12 7.89 -4.84 -8.69
CA PRO A 12 6.79 -4.02 -8.20
C PRO A 12 5.92 -3.49 -9.34
N LYS A 13 4.60 -3.49 -9.12
CA LYS A 13 3.63 -2.87 -10.03
C LYS A 13 2.79 -1.87 -9.26
N ALA A 14 2.72 -0.64 -9.77
CA ALA A 14 1.78 0.34 -9.26
C ALA A 14 0.35 -0.11 -9.59
N LYS A 15 -0.59 0.10 -8.65
CA LYS A 15 -2.00 -0.22 -8.86
C LYS A 15 -2.57 0.68 -9.95
N PRO A 16 -3.13 0.14 -11.05
CA PRO A 16 -3.73 0.97 -12.09
C PRO A 16 -4.98 1.68 -11.54
N ARG A 17 -5.22 2.91 -11.99
CA ARG A 17 -6.49 3.61 -11.74
C ARG A 17 -7.65 2.81 -12.39
N PRO A 18 -8.86 2.83 -11.80
CA PRO A 18 -10.02 2.16 -12.38
C PRO A 18 -10.24 2.58 -13.84
N ARG A 19 -10.44 1.59 -14.72
CA ARG A 19 -10.78 1.84 -16.12
C ARG A 19 -12.26 1.61 -16.34
N PHE A 20 -12.87 2.38 -17.21
CA PHE A 20 -14.29 2.22 -17.56
C PHE A 20 -14.41 1.47 -18.88
N SER A 21 -15.29 0.46 -18.90
CA SER A 21 -15.71 -0.21 -20.13
C SER A 21 -16.57 0.74 -20.97
N LYS A 22 -16.78 0.40 -22.25
CA LYS A 22 -17.71 1.15 -23.14
C LYS A 22 -19.13 1.29 -22.57
N ARG A 23 -19.53 0.41 -21.64
CA ARG A 23 -20.84 0.40 -20.97
C ARG A 23 -20.80 1.05 -19.58
N GLY A 24 -19.74 1.79 -19.24
CA GLY A 24 -19.62 2.53 -17.98
C GLY A 24 -19.27 1.69 -16.75
N ARG A 25 -19.15 0.35 -16.86
CA ARG A 25 -18.69 -0.49 -15.75
C ARG A 25 -17.20 -0.31 -15.51
N ALA A 26 -16.81 0.01 -14.27
CA ALA A 26 -15.42 0.02 -13.85
C ALA A 26 -14.85 -1.41 -13.83
N TYR A 27 -13.62 -1.60 -14.32
CA TYR A 27 -12.91 -2.87 -14.27
C TYR A 27 -11.45 -2.66 -13.89
N THR A 28 -10.90 -3.67 -13.22
CA THR A 28 -9.48 -3.78 -12.90
C THR A 28 -8.83 -4.68 -13.95
N PRO A 29 -7.68 -4.28 -14.56
CA PRO A 29 -6.99 -5.14 -15.52
C PRO A 29 -6.51 -6.45 -14.88
N ALA A 30 -6.57 -7.55 -15.62
CA ALA A 30 -6.12 -8.87 -15.16
C ALA A 30 -4.68 -8.88 -14.60
N ALA A 31 -3.79 -8.08 -15.16
CA ALA A 31 -2.40 -7.96 -14.71
C ALA A 31 -2.24 -7.42 -13.27
N ALA A 32 -3.24 -6.68 -12.75
CA ALA A 32 -3.26 -6.22 -11.37
C ALA A 32 -3.67 -7.36 -10.43
N HIS A 33 -4.69 -8.14 -10.79
CA HIS A 33 -5.10 -9.33 -10.03
C HIS A 33 -3.95 -10.34 -9.90
N ILE A 34 -3.26 -10.65 -11.00
CA ILE A 34 -2.08 -11.55 -10.98
C ILE A 34 -1.01 -11.08 -9.99
N PHE A 35 -0.79 -9.77 -9.88
CA PHE A 35 0.18 -9.22 -8.94
C PHE A 35 -0.32 -9.31 -7.49
N GLU A 36 -1.58 -8.98 -7.25
CA GLU A 36 -2.23 -9.08 -5.92
C GLU A 36 -2.22 -10.54 -5.42
N ASP A 37 -2.56 -11.50 -6.28
CA ASP A 37 -2.55 -12.94 -5.97
C ASP A 37 -1.11 -13.42 -5.64
N ALA A 38 -0.11 -12.98 -6.40
CA ALA A 38 1.28 -13.35 -6.13
C ALA A 38 1.81 -12.78 -4.80
N VAL A 39 1.38 -11.57 -4.42
CA VAL A 39 1.70 -10.98 -3.10
C VAL A 39 1.02 -11.78 -1.98
N GLN A 40 -0.24 -12.16 -2.14
CA GLN A 40 -0.96 -13.00 -1.19
C GLN A 40 -0.30 -14.37 -1.02
N GLN A 41 0.02 -15.03 -2.13
CA GLN A 41 0.66 -16.33 -2.12
C GLN A 41 2.03 -16.29 -1.43
N ALA A 42 2.85 -15.27 -1.72
CA ALA A 42 4.14 -15.10 -1.07
C ALA A 42 4.01 -14.89 0.46
N TRP A 43 2.96 -14.21 0.91
CA TRP A 43 2.67 -14.06 2.34
C TRP A 43 2.35 -15.41 2.99
N ILE A 44 1.44 -16.18 2.38
CA ILE A 44 1.01 -17.51 2.86
C ILE A 44 2.21 -18.47 2.90
N GLU A 45 2.98 -18.56 1.82
CA GLU A 45 4.16 -19.42 1.72
C GLU A 45 5.26 -19.06 2.72
N SER A 46 5.36 -17.79 3.09
CA SER A 46 6.31 -17.34 4.12
C SER A 46 5.90 -17.71 5.55
N GLY A 47 4.73 -18.33 5.75
CA GLY A 47 4.17 -18.63 7.07
C GLY A 47 3.71 -17.40 7.83
N GLY A 48 3.40 -16.30 7.13
CA GLY A 48 2.97 -15.05 7.75
C GLY A 48 1.62 -15.18 8.44
N PRO A 49 1.45 -14.65 9.66
CA PRO A 49 0.19 -14.78 10.38
C PRO A 49 -0.90 -13.87 9.80
N THR A 50 -2.16 -14.17 10.10
CA THR A 50 -3.25 -13.21 9.99
C THR A 50 -3.22 -12.30 11.21
N PHE A 51 -3.12 -10.99 11.00
CA PHE A 51 -3.23 -9.99 12.06
C PHE A 51 -4.69 -9.58 12.21
N THR A 52 -5.20 -9.54 13.44
CA THR A 52 -6.59 -9.18 13.75
C THR A 52 -6.73 -7.81 14.41
N GLY A 53 -5.66 -7.29 14.99
CA GLY A 53 -5.59 -5.93 15.54
C GLY A 53 -4.94 -4.93 14.57
N PRO A 54 -4.76 -3.67 15.00
CA PRO A 54 -4.09 -2.64 14.21
C PRO A 54 -2.66 -3.05 13.85
N VAL A 55 -2.24 -2.76 12.62
CA VAL A 55 -0.89 -3.10 12.12
C VAL A 55 -0.15 -1.90 11.58
N SER A 56 1.18 -1.94 11.68
CA SER A 56 2.08 -1.15 10.86
C SER A 56 2.59 -2.01 9.71
N VAL A 57 2.55 -1.46 8.50
CA VAL A 57 3.13 -2.05 7.30
C VAL A 57 4.26 -1.14 6.82
N SER A 58 5.42 -1.74 6.57
CA SER A 58 6.56 -1.09 5.92
C SER A 58 6.98 -1.91 4.70
N ALA A 59 7.19 -1.24 3.58
CA ALA A 59 7.66 -1.86 2.35
C ALA A 59 8.82 -1.08 1.74
N THR A 60 9.80 -1.81 1.20
CA THR A 60 10.85 -1.23 0.36
C THR A 60 10.78 -1.88 -1.01
N PHE A 61 10.57 -1.07 -2.04
CA PHE A 61 10.44 -1.50 -3.42
C PHE A 61 11.80 -1.42 -4.12
N HIS A 62 12.22 -2.52 -4.72
CA HIS A 62 13.41 -2.62 -5.56
C HIS A 62 12.99 -2.93 -7.00
N LYS A 63 13.92 -2.93 -7.94
CA LYS A 63 13.64 -3.24 -9.36
C LYS A 63 13.01 -4.64 -9.55
N ASP A 64 13.35 -5.59 -8.69
CA ASP A 64 13.09 -7.03 -8.85
C ASP A 64 12.46 -7.69 -7.62
N ARG A 65 12.25 -6.95 -6.53
CA ARG A 65 11.71 -7.49 -5.28
C ARG A 65 11.01 -6.43 -4.44
N ILE A 66 10.24 -6.90 -3.46
CA ILE A 66 9.62 -6.09 -2.42
C ILE A 66 10.00 -6.68 -1.07
N ASN A 67 10.62 -5.88 -0.20
CA ASN A 67 10.83 -6.26 1.19
C ASN A 67 9.65 -5.74 2.00
N VAL A 68 8.84 -6.63 2.57
CA VAL A 68 7.65 -6.27 3.36
C VAL A 68 7.88 -6.65 4.82
N TYR A 69 7.50 -5.76 5.72
CA TYR A 69 7.49 -5.99 7.16
C TYR A 69 6.15 -5.54 7.73
N VAL A 70 5.45 -6.44 8.42
CA VAL A 70 4.18 -6.15 9.10
C VAL A 70 4.36 -6.42 10.58
N LYS A 71 3.91 -5.49 11.41
CA LYS A 71 3.98 -5.58 12.87
C LYS A 71 2.63 -5.19 13.46
N GLU A 72 2.15 -5.99 14.40
CA GLU A 72 1.00 -5.66 15.24
C GLU A 72 1.32 -4.44 16.12
N LEU A 73 0.40 -3.49 16.23
CA LEU A 73 0.46 -2.33 17.11
C LEU A 73 -0.23 -2.62 18.45
N ALA A 74 0.00 -1.77 19.45
CA ALA A 74 -0.63 -1.95 20.75
C ALA A 74 -2.13 -1.59 20.66
N ASP A 75 -2.97 -2.31 21.42
CA ASP A 75 -4.44 -2.20 21.34
C ASP A 75 -4.98 -0.83 21.79
N ASP A 76 -4.19 -0.03 22.50
CA ASP A 76 -4.53 1.33 22.92
C ASP A 76 -4.41 2.37 21.79
N THR A 77 -4.03 1.95 20.58
CA THR A 77 -4.00 2.80 19.39
C THR A 77 -5.43 3.07 18.88
N THR A 78 -6.21 3.80 19.66
CA THR A 78 -7.57 4.22 19.30
C THR A 78 -7.53 5.57 18.60
N THR A 79 -8.32 5.74 17.54
CA THR A 79 -8.43 6.97 16.78
C THR A 79 -9.87 7.09 16.27
N SER A 80 -10.40 8.32 16.18
CA SER A 80 -11.69 8.59 15.56
C SER A 80 -11.63 8.60 14.02
N LEU A 81 -10.42 8.49 13.44
CA LEU A 81 -10.21 8.51 11.99
C LEU A 81 -10.57 7.17 11.33
N THR A 82 -11.69 7.19 10.59
CA THR A 82 -12.26 6.00 9.95
C THR A 82 -11.67 5.67 8.58
N GLY A 83 -11.15 6.64 7.82
CA GLY A 83 -10.64 6.42 6.46
C GLY A 83 -9.33 5.63 6.43
N ASP A 84 -9.02 4.91 5.35
CA ASP A 84 -7.75 4.18 5.23
C ASP A 84 -6.54 5.13 5.22
N ILE A 85 -5.41 4.70 5.80
CA ILE A 85 -4.22 5.55 5.92
C ILE A 85 -3.62 5.94 4.56
N ASP A 86 -3.70 5.05 3.57
CA ASP A 86 -3.26 5.33 2.20
C ASP A 86 -4.15 6.35 1.49
N ASN A 87 -5.46 6.35 1.76
CA ASN A 87 -6.39 7.37 1.26
C ASN A 87 -6.08 8.76 1.83
N TYR A 88 -5.71 8.87 3.11
CA TYR A 88 -5.25 10.14 3.68
C TYR A 88 -3.98 10.65 2.99
N PHE A 89 -2.98 9.76 2.78
CA PHE A 89 -1.78 10.14 2.05
C PHE A 89 -2.09 10.55 0.62
N LYS A 90 -2.99 9.84 -0.06
CA LYS A 90 -3.39 10.16 -1.42
C LYS A 90 -3.95 11.58 -1.52
N SER A 91 -4.92 11.94 -0.67
CA SER A 91 -5.48 13.29 -0.63
C SER A 91 -4.44 14.36 -0.28
N LEU A 92 -3.53 14.05 0.64
CA LEU A 92 -2.43 14.95 1.00
C LEU A 92 -1.48 15.20 -0.18
N LEU A 93 -1.03 14.14 -0.86
CA LEU A 93 -0.14 14.25 -2.02
C LEU A 93 -0.82 14.95 -3.20
N ASP A 94 -2.10 14.69 -3.43
CA ASP A 94 -2.89 15.36 -4.47
C ASP A 94 -3.00 16.88 -4.21
N GLY A 95 -3.03 17.33 -2.94
CA GLY A 95 -3.02 18.76 -2.59
C GLY A 95 -1.62 19.39 -2.54
N LEU A 96 -0.57 18.60 -2.31
CA LEU A 96 0.82 19.07 -2.28
C LEU A 96 1.45 19.15 -3.68
N GLN A 97 0.83 18.53 -4.70
CA GLN A 97 1.33 18.59 -6.07
C GLN A 97 0.77 19.78 -6.87
N GLY A 98 1.61 20.38 -7.71
CA GLY A 98 1.24 21.54 -8.55
C GLY A 98 2.45 22.39 -8.91
N GLU A 99 2.32 23.26 -9.92
CA GLU A 99 3.40 24.14 -10.41
C GLU A 99 3.94 25.08 -9.31
N ASP A 100 3.05 25.62 -8.49
CA ASP A 100 3.37 26.49 -7.34
C ASP A 100 3.19 25.79 -5.97
N ALA A 101 3.08 24.46 -5.95
CA ALA A 101 2.90 23.68 -4.72
C ALA A 101 4.23 23.13 -4.19
N ALA A 102 4.18 22.19 -3.24
CA ALA A 102 5.39 21.64 -2.62
C ALA A 102 6.29 20.85 -3.60
N PHE A 103 5.70 20.27 -4.65
CA PHE A 103 6.41 19.61 -5.74
C PHE A 103 5.55 19.56 -7.01
N PRO A 104 6.15 19.60 -8.21
CA PRO A 104 5.40 19.57 -9.47
C PRO A 104 4.66 18.25 -9.73
N ASN A 105 5.12 17.14 -9.14
CA ASN A 105 4.47 15.84 -9.29
C ASN A 105 4.78 14.90 -8.13
N ASP A 106 3.77 14.20 -7.64
CA ASP A 106 3.91 13.21 -6.55
C ASP A 106 4.89 12.06 -6.86
N ARG A 107 5.26 11.81 -8.13
CA ARG A 107 6.31 10.84 -8.51
C ARG A 107 7.67 11.13 -7.86
N GLN A 108 7.92 12.36 -7.40
CA GLN A 108 9.17 12.73 -6.73
C GLN A 108 9.21 12.26 -5.27
N VAL A 109 8.08 11.83 -4.72
CA VAL A 109 7.99 11.35 -3.34
C VAL A 109 8.57 9.94 -3.24
N MET A 110 9.77 9.84 -2.67
CA MET A 110 10.50 8.57 -2.55
C MET A 110 10.23 7.81 -1.23
N LYS A 111 9.66 8.49 -0.23
CA LYS A 111 9.36 7.90 1.08
C LYS A 111 8.18 8.62 1.72
N ILE A 112 7.28 7.84 2.29
CA ILE A 112 6.14 8.32 3.07
C ILE A 112 6.19 7.65 4.44
N THR A 113 5.87 8.39 5.50
CA THR A 113 5.73 7.85 6.86
C THR A 113 4.65 8.63 7.56
N GLY A 114 3.78 7.93 8.29
CA GLY A 114 2.77 8.53 9.13
C GLY A 114 1.93 7.47 9.80
N ARG A 115 1.05 7.92 10.70
CA ARG A 115 0.19 7.09 11.51
C ARG A 115 -1.14 7.81 11.72
N LYS A 116 -2.20 7.06 11.99
CA LYS A 116 -3.38 7.62 12.65
C LYS A 116 -3.06 7.82 14.13
N ALA A 117 -3.63 8.85 14.72
CA ALA A 117 -3.47 9.19 16.13
C ALA A 117 -4.84 9.56 16.72
#